data_AF-A0A7C4QKF0-F1
#
_entry.id   AF-A0A7C4QKF0-F1
#
_cell.length_a   1.000
_cell.length_b   1.000
_cell.length_c   1.000
_cell.angle_alpha   90.00
_cell.angle_beta   90.00
_cell.angle_gamma   90.00
#
_symmetry.space_group_name_H-M   'P 1'
#
loop_
_entity.id
_entity.type
_entity.pdbx_description
1 polymer ?
#
loop_
_entity_poly.entity_id
_entity_poly.type
_entity_poly.pdbx_seq_one_letter_code
_entity_poly.pdbx_strand_id
1 'polypeptide(L)'
;MPYVRIGDVDIYYEDHGSGEPVVLLNGIFMNTKSWYLQLKSLVSGGYRVILHDMRGQWNSGKPDCAECYSLEIHADDLKHLLDELNVRKAHVIGTSYGGEVGMCFAIKYPEYVNDLTLITSVSEVHEELKITALRWLEGALSNDPRKFVLSWINDVYSDSFIERSGAATI
;
A
#
# COMPACT_ATOMS: atom_id res chain seq x y z
N MET A 1 17.61 4.70 12.48
CA MET A 1 17.26 3.40 11.89
C MET A 1 15.89 3.56 11.26
N PRO A 2 15.58 2.94 10.11
CA PRO A 2 14.47 3.33 9.22
C PRO A 2 13.11 2.83 9.73
N TYR A 3 12.85 2.98 11.04
CA TYR A 3 11.61 2.56 11.68
C TYR A 3 11.09 3.68 12.58
N VAL A 4 9.78 3.85 12.57
CA VAL A 4 9.04 4.64 13.55
C VAL A 4 8.18 3.71 14.40
N ARG A 5 8.21 3.91 15.71
CA ARG A 5 7.37 3.16 16.65
C ARG A 5 6.02 3.84 16.76
N ILE A 6 4.94 3.19 16.30
CA ILE A 6 3.58 3.71 16.36
C ILE A 6 2.75 2.79 17.25
N GLY A 7 2.52 3.24 18.48
CA GLY A 7 1.91 2.41 19.52
C GLY A 7 2.75 1.15 19.79
N ASP A 8 2.22 -0.01 19.44
CA ASP A 8 2.85 -1.31 19.61
C ASP A 8 3.46 -1.91 18.33
N VAL A 9 3.48 -1.16 17.22
CA VAL A 9 3.98 -1.62 15.91
C VAL A 9 5.18 -0.77 15.44
N ASP A 10 6.18 -1.44 14.87
CA ASP A 10 7.29 -0.78 14.18
C ASP A 10 6.95 -0.64 12.70
N ILE A 11 6.95 0.60 12.19
CA ILE A 11 6.69 0.91 10.79
C ILE A 11 8.01 1.21 10.09
N TYR A 12 8.38 0.36 9.15
CA TYR A 12 9.52 0.59 8.26
C TYR A 12 9.21 1.69 7.25
N TYR A 13 10.14 2.62 7.08
CA TYR A 13 10.01 3.70 6.12
C TYR A 13 11.33 4.02 5.43
N GLU A 14 11.26 4.66 4.27
CA GLU A 14 12.39 5.28 3.60
C GLU A 14 12.06 6.73 3.30
N ASP A 15 13.04 7.62 3.42
CA ASP A 15 12.90 9.07 3.22
C ASP A 15 14.03 9.54 2.32
N HIS A 16 13.68 9.98 1.11
CA HIS A 16 14.60 10.22 0.02
C HIS A 16 14.44 11.61 -0.56
N GLY A 17 15.55 12.21 -0.97
CA GLY A 17 15.55 13.53 -1.61
C GLY A 17 15.25 14.67 -0.65
N SER A 18 14.84 15.80 -1.20
CA SER A 18 14.58 17.04 -0.47
C SER A 18 13.64 17.90 -1.31
N GLY A 19 12.75 18.66 -0.67
CA GLY A 19 11.78 19.52 -1.34
C GLY A 19 10.37 19.28 -0.81
N GLU A 20 9.37 19.46 -1.67
CA GLU A 20 7.98 19.25 -1.30
C GLU A 20 7.70 17.76 -1.03
N PRO A 21 7.04 17.38 0.09
CA PRO A 21 6.82 15.99 0.44
C PRO A 21 5.82 15.28 -0.46
N VAL A 22 6.16 14.06 -0.88
CA VAL A 22 5.30 13.11 -1.58
C VAL A 22 5.31 11.79 -0.81
N VAL A 23 4.15 11.26 -0.49
CA VAL A 23 4.00 9.96 0.17
C VAL A 23 3.39 8.97 -0.81
N LEU A 24 4.00 7.79 -0.91
CA LEU A 24 3.52 6.70 -1.77
C LEU A 24 2.95 5.56 -0.91
N LEU A 25 1.68 5.21 -1.14
CA LEU A 25 0.93 4.20 -0.38
C LEU A 25 0.79 2.90 -1.18
N ASN A 26 1.25 1.80 -0.57
CA ASN A 26 1.32 0.49 -1.20
C ASN A 26 -0.07 -0.12 -1.50
N GLY A 27 -0.18 -0.82 -2.61
CA GLY A 27 -1.25 -1.80 -2.80
C GLY A 27 -1.02 -3.06 -1.97
N ILE A 28 -1.95 -3.99 -2.03
CA ILE A 28 -1.75 -5.33 -1.46
C ILE A 28 -0.57 -6.03 -2.16
N PHE A 29 0.22 -6.80 -1.40
CA PHE A 29 1.46 -7.47 -1.82
C PHE A 29 2.65 -6.56 -2.20
N MET A 30 2.49 -5.23 -2.20
CA MET A 30 3.58 -4.29 -2.47
C MET A 30 4.43 -3.97 -1.23
N ASN A 31 5.66 -3.49 -1.46
CA ASN A 31 6.56 -2.91 -0.46
C ASN A 31 7.15 -1.59 -0.97
N THR A 32 7.99 -0.94 -0.17
CA THR A 32 8.72 0.28 -0.58
C THR A 32 9.45 0.12 -1.93
N LYS A 33 10.03 -1.05 -2.23
CA LYS A 33 10.77 -1.29 -3.47
C LYS A 33 9.89 -1.28 -4.72
N SER A 34 8.59 -1.55 -4.58
CA SER A 34 7.63 -1.46 -5.68
C SER A 34 7.56 -0.04 -6.29
N TRP A 35 7.96 0.97 -5.53
CA TRP A 35 7.96 2.37 -5.96
C TRP A 35 9.29 2.89 -6.52
N TYR A 36 10.34 2.07 -6.61
CA TYR A 36 11.69 2.57 -6.92
C TYR A 36 11.82 3.22 -8.31
N LEU A 37 10.95 2.89 -9.26
CA LEU A 37 10.92 3.58 -10.54
C LEU A 37 10.34 5.00 -10.40
N GLN A 38 9.23 5.16 -9.67
CA GLN A 38 8.62 6.46 -9.39
C GLN A 38 9.52 7.30 -8.48
N LEU A 39 10.14 6.69 -7.47
CA LEU A 39 11.09 7.32 -6.55
C LEU A 39 12.18 8.06 -7.31
N LYS A 40 12.84 7.39 -8.27
CA LYS A 40 13.92 7.99 -9.06
C LYS A 40 13.46 9.23 -9.81
N SER A 41 12.28 9.16 -10.44
CA SER A 41 11.72 10.28 -11.21
C SER A 41 11.31 11.44 -10.32
N LEU A 42 10.64 11.17 -9.19
CA LEU A 42 10.18 12.18 -8.24
C LEU A 42 11.35 12.90 -7.54
N VAL A 43 12.35 12.15 -7.07
CA VAL A 43 13.56 12.75 -6.47
C VAL A 43 14.31 13.61 -7.49
N SER A 44 14.44 13.14 -8.74
CA SER A 44 15.05 13.94 -9.81
C SER A 44 14.24 15.21 -10.15
N GLY A 45 12.93 15.17 -9.91
CA GLY A 45 12.03 16.31 -10.02
C GLY A 45 12.08 17.28 -8.82
N GLY A 46 12.89 17.00 -7.79
CA GLY A 46 13.06 17.88 -6.63
C GLY A 46 12.04 17.67 -5.51
N TYR A 47 11.39 16.50 -5.43
CA TYR A 47 10.50 16.14 -4.33
C TYR A 47 11.24 15.39 -3.21
N ARG A 48 10.75 15.53 -1.97
CA ARG A 48 11.08 14.63 -0.85
C ARG A 48 10.10 13.47 -0.88
N VAL A 49 10.58 12.26 -1.11
CA VAL A 49 9.72 11.07 -1.28
C VAL A 49 9.79 10.20 -0.02
N ILE A 50 8.62 9.94 0.56
CA ILE A 50 8.44 9.11 1.74
C ILE A 50 7.75 7.82 1.31
N LEU A 51 8.42 6.70 1.55
CA LEU A 51 7.91 5.36 1.33
C LEU A 51 7.73 4.68 2.68
N HIS A 52 6.75 3.81 2.83
CA HIS A 52 6.69 2.93 3.99
C HIS A 52 6.07 1.59 3.63
N ASP A 53 6.47 0.55 4.37
CA ASP A 53 5.72 -0.68 4.39
C ASP A 53 4.56 -0.46 5.38
N MET A 54 3.31 -0.59 4.93
CA MET A 54 2.19 -0.43 5.85
C MET A 54 2.23 -1.52 6.93
N ARG A 55 1.61 -1.27 8.09
CA ARG A 55 1.35 -2.31 9.10
C ARG A 55 0.87 -3.61 8.43
N GLY A 56 1.41 -4.76 8.84
CA GLY A 56 1.10 -6.05 8.21
C GLY A 56 1.95 -6.38 6.97
N GLN A 57 2.64 -5.40 6.39
CA GLN A 57 3.41 -5.58 5.17
C GLN A 57 4.91 -5.69 5.46
N TRP A 58 5.54 -6.67 4.81
CA TRP A 58 7.00 -6.76 4.62
C TRP A 58 7.86 -6.47 5.85
N ASN A 59 8.55 -5.33 5.94
CA ASN A 59 9.45 -5.05 7.05
C ASN A 59 8.73 -4.49 8.28
N SER A 60 7.51 -3.97 8.11
CA SER A 60 6.70 -3.47 9.23
C SER A 60 6.12 -4.60 10.08
N GLY A 61 5.79 -4.26 11.32
CA GLY A 61 5.21 -5.19 12.29
C GLY A 61 3.86 -5.75 11.82
N LYS A 62 3.58 -6.99 12.23
CA LYS A 62 2.40 -7.78 11.83
C LYS A 62 1.67 -8.22 13.09
N PRO A 63 0.95 -7.30 13.76
CA PRO A 63 0.25 -7.64 14.99
C PRO A 63 -0.79 -8.74 14.71
N ASP A 64 -0.88 -9.71 15.62
CA ASP A 64 -1.78 -10.86 15.51
C ASP A 64 -3.18 -10.50 16.03
N CYS A 65 -3.83 -9.57 15.32
CA CYS A 65 -5.18 -9.10 15.61
C CYS A 65 -5.84 -8.63 14.31
N ALA A 66 -6.98 -9.25 13.94
CA ALA A 66 -7.68 -8.91 12.70
C ALA A 66 -8.21 -7.47 12.71
N GLU A 67 -8.62 -6.98 13.89
CA GLU A 67 -9.16 -5.63 14.10
C GLU A 67 -8.11 -4.53 13.93
N CYS A 68 -6.83 -4.89 13.81
CA CYS A 68 -5.71 -3.97 13.71
C CYS A 68 -5.40 -3.49 12.28
N TYR A 69 -6.22 -3.84 11.29
CA TYR A 69 -5.96 -3.60 9.86
C TYR A 69 -7.06 -2.79 9.16
N SER A 70 -7.81 -1.95 9.91
CA SER A 70 -8.80 -1.06 9.28
C SER A 70 -8.12 0.05 8.48
N LEU A 71 -8.82 0.60 7.47
CA LEU A 71 -8.31 1.71 6.66
C LEU A 71 -7.99 2.94 7.54
N GLU A 72 -8.79 3.18 8.58
CA GLU A 72 -8.59 4.26 9.54
C GLU A 72 -7.31 4.07 10.36
N ILE A 73 -6.98 2.83 10.75
CA ILE A 73 -5.73 2.53 11.46
C ILE A 73 -4.53 2.80 10.54
N HIS A 74 -4.61 2.39 9.26
CA HIS A 74 -3.57 2.71 8.29
C HIS A 74 -3.40 4.22 8.05
N ALA A 75 -4.52 4.96 8.01
CA ALA A 75 -4.48 6.42 7.94
C ALA A 75 -3.85 7.04 9.20
N ASP A 76 -4.11 6.48 10.39
CA ASP A 76 -3.50 6.93 11.64
C ASP A 76 -2.00 6.65 11.69
N ASP A 77 -1.57 5.50 11.18
CA ASP A 77 -0.15 5.17 11.05
C ASP A 77 0.56 6.16 10.13
N LEU A 78 -0.04 6.47 8.99
CA LEU A 78 0.50 7.46 8.08
C LEU A 78 0.62 8.82 8.78
N LYS A 79 -0.42 9.27 9.49
CA LYS A 79 -0.38 10.55 10.22
C LYS A 79 0.78 10.58 11.22
N HIS A 80 0.92 9.55 12.04
CA HIS A 80 2.00 9.46 13.04
C HIS A 80 3.37 9.42 12.38
N LEU A 81 3.53 8.67 11.28
CA LEU A 81 4.77 8.68 10.50
C LEU A 81 5.11 10.09 10.01
N LEU A 82 4.14 10.84 9.47
CA LEU A 82 4.36 12.20 9.00
C LEU A 82 4.73 13.16 10.13
N ASP A 83 4.11 13.03 11.30
CA ASP A 83 4.48 13.83 12.48
C ASP A 83 5.93 13.60 12.90
N GLU A 84 6.36 12.34 13.00
CA GLU A 84 7.73 11.97 13.37
C GLU A 84 8.75 12.48 12.34
N LEU A 85 8.35 12.52 11.06
CA LEU A 85 9.15 13.07 9.97
C LEU A 85 9.05 14.60 9.83
N ASN A 86 8.31 15.26 10.72
CA ASN A 86 8.02 16.69 10.73
C ASN A 86 7.40 17.19 9.41
N VAL A 87 6.53 16.38 8.82
CA VAL A 87 5.81 16.65 7.56
C VAL A 87 4.40 17.11 7.91
N ARG A 88 4.15 18.40 7.73
CA ARG A 88 2.83 19.00 7.98
C ARG A 88 1.85 18.80 6.83
N LYS A 89 2.36 18.62 5.61
CA LYS A 89 1.56 18.51 4.39
C LYS A 89 2.33 17.80 3.29
N ALA A 90 1.66 16.94 2.52
CA ALA A 90 2.26 16.15 1.45
C ALA A 90 1.29 15.91 0.29
N HIS A 91 1.83 15.63 -0.89
CA HIS A 91 1.09 14.97 -1.97
C HIS A 91 0.94 13.49 -1.63
N VAL A 92 -0.29 12.98 -1.63
CA VAL A 92 -0.57 11.58 -1.29
C VAL A 92 -0.89 10.82 -2.56
N ILE A 93 -0.13 9.77 -2.84
CA ILE A 93 -0.30 8.95 -4.03
C ILE A 93 -0.50 7.50 -3.59
N GLY A 94 -1.66 6.92 -3.88
CA GLY A 94 -2.00 5.56 -3.48
C GLY A 94 -2.40 4.69 -4.66
N THR A 95 -1.99 3.43 -4.63
CA THR A 95 -2.43 2.42 -5.61
C THR A 95 -3.28 1.33 -4.96
N SER A 96 -4.39 0.98 -5.59
CA SER A 96 -5.32 -0.05 -5.11
C SER A 96 -5.65 0.17 -3.63
N TYR A 97 -5.33 -0.80 -2.75
CA TYR A 97 -5.50 -0.68 -1.29
C TYR A 97 -4.90 0.62 -0.70
N GLY A 98 -3.74 1.06 -1.20
CA GLY A 98 -3.13 2.33 -0.78
C GLY A 98 -3.94 3.56 -1.21
N GLY A 99 -4.71 3.47 -2.29
CA GLY A 99 -5.65 4.51 -2.70
C GLY A 99 -6.84 4.62 -1.74
N GLU A 100 -7.37 3.48 -1.27
CA GLU A 100 -8.42 3.43 -0.25
C GLU A 100 -7.94 4.04 1.09
N VAL A 101 -6.74 3.68 1.54
CA VAL A 101 -6.09 4.31 2.69
C VAL A 101 -5.89 5.80 2.47
N GLY A 102 -5.46 6.22 1.28
CA GLY A 102 -5.27 7.63 0.92
C GLY A 102 -6.58 8.44 0.98
N MET A 103 -7.70 7.87 0.53
CA MET A 103 -9.02 8.50 0.67
C MET A 103 -9.42 8.65 2.13
N CYS A 104 -9.26 7.59 2.94
CA CYS A 104 -9.54 7.64 4.38
C CYS A 104 -8.69 8.71 5.08
N PHE A 105 -7.39 8.77 4.74
CA PHE A 105 -6.47 9.77 5.25
C PHE A 105 -6.88 11.20 4.88
N ALA A 106 -7.23 11.45 3.62
CA ALA A 106 -7.65 12.78 3.18
C ALA A 106 -8.96 13.26 3.82
N ILE A 107 -9.87 12.33 4.15
CA ILE A 107 -11.12 12.65 4.89
C ILE A 107 -10.80 12.97 6.35
N LYS A 108 -9.94 12.17 6.99
CA LYS A 108 -9.63 12.28 8.43
C LYS A 108 -8.67 13.40 8.77
N TYR A 109 -7.71 13.67 7.89
CA TYR A 109 -6.60 14.61 8.07
C TYR A 109 -6.40 15.52 6.84
N PRO A 110 -7.43 16.25 6.37
CA PRO A 110 -7.35 17.07 5.16
C PRO A 110 -6.24 18.14 5.22
N GLU A 111 -5.86 18.59 6.40
CA GLU A 111 -4.78 19.55 6.62
C GLU A 111 -3.39 19.01 6.26
N TYR A 112 -3.22 17.68 6.23
CA TYR A 112 -1.98 17.01 5.83
C TYR A 112 -1.89 16.73 4.32
N VAL A 113 -2.94 17.03 3.54
CA VAL A 113 -3.02 16.64 2.12
C VAL A 113 -2.96 17.88 1.20
N ASN A 114 -1.97 17.93 0.32
CA ASN A 114 -1.92 18.90 -0.78
C ASN A 114 -2.86 18.49 -1.90
N ASP A 115 -2.66 17.27 -2.40
CA ASP A 115 -3.53 16.59 -3.34
C ASP A 115 -3.50 15.07 -3.09
N LEU A 116 -4.46 14.38 -3.69
CA LEU A 116 -4.61 12.93 -3.63
C LEU A 116 -4.67 12.37 -5.05
N THR A 117 -3.73 11.48 -5.38
CA THR A 117 -3.73 10.72 -6.64
C THR A 117 -4.10 9.27 -6.37
N LEU A 118 -5.13 8.78 -7.06
CA LEU A 118 -5.65 7.42 -6.95
C LEU A 118 -5.29 6.59 -8.19
N ILE A 119 -4.58 5.49 -8.01
CA ILE A 119 -4.17 4.57 -9.07
C ILE A 119 -4.93 3.26 -8.89
N THR A 120 -5.77 2.87 -9.86
CA THR A 120 -6.47 1.57 -9.87
C THR A 120 -7.11 1.20 -8.52
N SER A 121 -7.85 2.13 -7.92
CA SER A 121 -8.49 2.02 -6.60
C SER A 121 -10.02 2.09 -6.73
N VAL A 122 -10.74 1.75 -5.67
CA VAL A 122 -12.21 1.84 -5.60
C VAL A 122 -12.64 2.69 -4.41
N SER A 123 -13.77 3.40 -4.53
CA SER A 123 -14.38 4.17 -3.44
C SER A 123 -15.24 3.31 -2.51
N GLU A 124 -15.63 2.11 -2.97
CA GLU A 124 -16.54 1.21 -2.29
C GLU A 124 -16.29 -0.24 -2.72
N VAL A 125 -16.61 -1.19 -1.83
CA VAL A 125 -16.42 -2.62 -2.07
C VAL A 125 -17.77 -3.27 -2.40
N HIS A 126 -18.01 -3.50 -3.68
CA HIS A 126 -19.17 -4.26 -4.17
C HIS A 126 -19.03 -5.76 -3.91
N GLU A 127 -20.14 -6.49 -4.04
CA GLU A 127 -20.19 -7.92 -3.74
C GLU A 127 -19.20 -8.74 -4.58
N GLU A 128 -18.98 -8.35 -5.83
CA GLU A 128 -17.99 -8.98 -6.71
C GLU A 128 -16.58 -8.87 -6.14
N LEU A 129 -16.19 -7.70 -5.63
CA LEU A 129 -14.87 -7.49 -5.02
C LEU A 129 -14.74 -8.26 -3.71
N LYS A 130 -15.81 -8.38 -2.92
CA LYS A 130 -15.80 -9.24 -1.72
C LYS A 130 -15.57 -10.70 -2.08
N ILE A 131 -16.24 -11.21 -3.11
CA ILE A 131 -16.06 -12.58 -3.59
C ILE A 131 -14.62 -12.78 -4.07
N THR A 132 -14.04 -11.82 -4.80
CA THR A 132 -12.63 -11.86 -5.19
C THR A 132 -11.70 -11.90 -3.99
N ALA A 133 -11.90 -11.02 -2.99
CA ALA A 133 -11.08 -11.01 -1.77
C ALA A 133 -11.21 -12.32 -0.97
N LEU A 134 -12.41 -12.88 -0.85
CA LEU A 134 -12.63 -14.19 -0.21
C LEU A 134 -11.92 -15.31 -0.97
N ARG A 135 -11.94 -15.29 -2.31
CA ARG A 135 -11.20 -16.27 -3.12
C ARG A 135 -9.70 -16.20 -2.86
N TRP A 136 -9.14 -15.00 -2.75
CA TRP A 136 -7.72 -14.80 -2.44
C TRP A 136 -7.39 -15.30 -1.04
N LEU A 137 -8.26 -15.01 -0.07
CA LEU A 137 -8.12 -15.48 1.31
C LEU A 137 -8.12 -17.01 1.39
N GLU A 138 -9.08 -17.68 0.74
CA GLU A 138 -9.12 -19.15 0.66
C GLU A 138 -7.84 -19.71 0.00
N GLY A 139 -7.37 -19.05 -1.06
CA GLY A 139 -6.08 -19.37 -1.68
C GLY A 139 -4.92 -19.28 -0.68
N ALA A 140 -4.87 -18.23 0.14
CA ALA A 140 -3.82 -18.03 1.15
C ALA A 140 -3.92 -19.05 2.29
N LEU A 141 -5.13 -19.29 2.81
CA LEU A 141 -5.40 -20.24 3.90
C LEU A 141 -5.10 -21.69 3.51
N SER A 142 -5.10 -22.00 2.21
CA SER A 142 -4.69 -23.32 1.71
C SER A 142 -3.23 -23.65 2.01
N ASN A 143 -2.40 -22.65 2.31
CA ASN A 143 -0.95 -22.75 2.51
C ASN A 143 -0.23 -23.48 1.36
N ASP A 144 -0.81 -23.41 0.17
CA ASP A 144 -0.28 -23.97 -1.07
C ASP A 144 0.03 -22.78 -2.01
N PRO A 145 1.32 -22.49 -2.26
CA PRO A 145 1.71 -21.36 -3.09
C PRO A 145 1.09 -21.37 -4.49
N ARG A 146 0.84 -22.55 -5.06
CA ARG A 146 0.22 -22.68 -6.38
C ARG A 146 -1.24 -22.32 -6.32
N LYS A 147 -1.99 -22.86 -5.36
CA LYS A 147 -3.40 -22.48 -5.17
C LYS A 147 -3.55 -21.01 -4.86
N PHE A 148 -2.64 -20.45 -4.07
CA PHE A 148 -2.64 -19.02 -3.79
C PHE A 148 -2.47 -18.21 -5.09
N VAL A 149 -1.46 -18.47 -5.91
CA VAL A 149 -1.29 -17.77 -7.20
C VAL A 149 -2.51 -17.94 -8.10
N LEU A 150 -3.01 -19.16 -8.25
CA LEU A 150 -4.19 -19.45 -9.08
C LEU A 150 -5.46 -18.73 -8.60
N SER A 151 -5.55 -18.39 -7.31
CA SER A 151 -6.71 -17.69 -6.75
C SER A 151 -6.84 -16.23 -7.18
N TRP A 152 -5.74 -15.59 -7.61
CA TRP A 152 -5.70 -14.16 -7.92
C TRP A 152 -5.09 -13.80 -9.28
N ILE A 153 -4.41 -14.72 -9.97
CA ILE A 153 -3.65 -14.41 -11.20
C ILE A 153 -4.50 -13.76 -12.29
N ASN A 154 -5.74 -14.20 -12.48
CA ASN A 154 -6.66 -13.67 -13.50
C ASN A 154 -7.25 -12.29 -13.14
N ASP A 155 -7.14 -11.86 -11.88
CA ASP A 155 -7.60 -10.53 -11.48
C ASP A 155 -6.54 -9.46 -11.76
N VAL A 156 -5.28 -9.88 -11.90
CA VAL A 156 -4.13 -8.97 -12.05
C VAL A 156 -3.59 -8.99 -13.48
N TYR A 157 -3.60 -10.15 -14.14
CA TYR A 157 -3.04 -10.33 -15.47
C TYR A 157 -4.10 -10.71 -16.49
N SER A 158 -3.95 -10.20 -17.72
CA SER A 158 -4.82 -10.61 -18.82
C SER A 158 -4.55 -12.05 -19.24
N ASP A 159 -5.57 -12.72 -19.77
CA ASP A 159 -5.45 -14.07 -20.33
C ASP A 159 -4.28 -14.16 -21.31
N SER A 160 -4.13 -13.15 -22.19
CA SER A 160 -3.04 -13.09 -23.17
C SER A 160 -1.64 -13.07 -22.53
N PHE A 161 -1.50 -12.46 -21.35
CA PHE A 161 -0.24 -12.46 -20.61
C PHE A 161 0.00 -13.82 -19.96
N ILE A 162 -1.02 -14.40 -19.36
CA ILE A 162 -0.95 -15.70 -18.68
C ILE A 162 -0.60 -16.82 -19.67
N GLU A 163 -1.23 -16.83 -20.84
CA GLU A 163 -0.94 -17.77 -21.93
C GLU A 163 0.52 -17.64 -22.41
N ARG A 164 1.00 -16.42 -22.65
CA ARG A 164 2.37 -16.18 -23.13
C ARG A 164 3.45 -16.47 -22.09
N SER A 165 3.16 -16.29 -20.81
CA SER A 165 4.12 -16.46 -19.71
C SER A 165 4.30 -17.92 -19.30
N GLY A 166 3.44 -18.84 -19.78
CA GLY A 166 3.42 -20.23 -19.31
C GLY A 166 2.90 -20.38 -17.87
N ALA A 167 2.34 -19.31 -17.29
CA ALA A 167 1.78 -19.34 -15.94
C ALA A 167 0.52 -20.24 -15.87
N ALA A 168 -0.20 -20.42 -16.98
CA ALA A 168 -1.32 -21.36 -17.10
C ALA A 168 -0.92 -22.83 -17.31
N THR A 169 0.37 -23.14 -17.56
CA THR A 169 0.85 -24.52 -17.78
C THR A 169 1.36 -25.21 -16.51
N ILE A 170 1.14 -24.62 -15.33
CA ILE A 170 1.60 -25.16 -14.05
C ILE A 170 0.48 -25.92 -13.38
#